data_AF-A0A662GLM1-F1
#
_entry.id   AF-A0A662GLM1-F1
#
_cell.length_a   1.000
_cell.length_b   1.000
_cell.length_c   1.000
_cell.angle_alpha   90.00
_cell.angle_beta   90.00
_cell.angle_gamma   90.00
#
_symmetry.space_group_name_H-M   'P 1'
#
loop_
_entity.id
_entity.type
_entity.pdbx_description
1 polymer ?
#
loop_
_entity_poly.entity_id
_entity_poly.type
_entity_poly.pdbx_seq_one_letter_code
_entity_poly.pdbx_strand_id
1 'polypeptide(L)'
;MNPEEFENYVNVIWSIISESAEKDVVTVSLFSNLYNLLGDYYMKLENIEKSSEMYKNAFLIANRALKEAPRAEVILSLSEVAPKLAITLLRKGDKKSAHEILIDTKNIIEDLLKREYITPELLVDYFNTLRILGKVYYRTDNYSRAIEILHQALGIANNLMMQFGIEYVDKFALADSLKDLFRVYLHSKNYDAGLDTLNKLRDLYNRYILSDDSWKKFETVSILLKVLREIRNHLTGPQEFLRDSSLMIKDLVTKIFNRLYEEKEIPEKPLDFTRVLTWITTNLAKLWYSLSMFEQLYELIEESLKANNALLDICDEELKMALLVQQFRLRLRRAIVKFFSELNIEQVNEDLDVCRKILADLEGKYDEVELAYMKCDLILFDSRVKNSLRQFDQSLINLTDFISIIGIIPTEKLDTTRVQELFDRAFKVLRDIRVLTRRKMDPELKAKLKDIESELRNLQASILKK
;
A
#
# COMPACT_ATOMS: atom_id res chain seq x y z
N MET A 1 -23.87 -15.75 17.38
CA MET A 1 -24.98 -15.27 16.55
C MET A 1 -24.39 -14.87 15.21
N ASN A 2 -24.91 -15.40 14.11
CA ASN A 2 -24.48 -14.99 12.77
C ASN A 2 -24.88 -13.51 12.56
N PRO A 3 -24.04 -12.68 11.91
CA PRO A 3 -24.35 -11.29 11.58
C PRO A 3 -25.72 -11.06 10.94
N GLU A 4 -26.14 -11.96 10.07
CA GLU A 4 -27.45 -11.86 9.40
C GLU A 4 -28.60 -12.10 10.39
N GLU A 5 -28.41 -12.98 11.38
CA GLU A 5 -29.37 -13.17 12.47
C GLU A 5 -29.43 -11.95 13.38
N PHE A 6 -28.29 -11.32 13.67
CA PHE A 6 -28.24 -10.11 14.49
C PHE A 6 -28.87 -8.92 13.76
N GLU A 7 -28.55 -8.74 12.48
CA GLU A 7 -29.16 -7.72 11.63
C GLU A 7 -30.68 -7.90 11.57
N ASN A 8 -31.16 -9.14 11.36
CA ASN A 8 -32.59 -9.45 11.40
C ASN A 8 -33.21 -9.10 12.75
N TYR A 9 -32.54 -9.39 13.86
CA TYR A 9 -33.02 -9.05 15.19
C TYR A 9 -33.12 -7.53 15.40
N VAL A 10 -32.09 -6.77 15.00
CA VAL A 10 -32.10 -5.30 15.04
C VAL A 10 -33.23 -4.73 14.18
N ASN A 11 -33.41 -5.23 12.96
CA ASN A 11 -34.45 -4.80 12.03
C ASN A 11 -35.86 -5.08 12.59
N VAL A 12 -36.09 -6.27 13.16
CA VAL A 12 -37.38 -6.63 13.76
C VAL A 12 -37.71 -5.73 14.93
N ILE A 13 -36.78 -5.53 15.87
CA ILE A 13 -37.07 -4.66 17.02
C ILE A 13 -37.32 -3.22 16.56
N TRP A 14 -36.50 -2.69 15.64
CA TRP A 14 -36.69 -1.34 15.13
C TRP A 14 -38.07 -1.16 14.49
N SER A 15 -38.52 -2.13 13.68
CA SER A 15 -39.84 -2.10 13.04
C SER A 15 -41.02 -2.07 14.03
N ILE A 16 -40.83 -2.58 15.25
CA ILE A 16 -41.86 -2.64 16.29
C ILE A 16 -41.95 -1.30 17.04
N ILE A 17 -40.82 -0.63 17.25
CA ILE A 17 -40.76 0.51 18.18
C ILE A 17 -40.62 1.87 17.48
N SER A 18 -40.32 1.93 16.18
CA SER A 18 -39.92 3.15 15.46
C SER A 18 -40.86 4.34 15.65
N GLU A 19 -42.19 4.13 15.64
CA GLU A 19 -43.17 5.22 15.80
C GLU A 19 -43.15 5.87 17.20
N SER A 20 -42.82 5.11 18.23
CA SER A 20 -42.71 5.59 19.62
C SER A 20 -41.29 5.98 20.02
N ALA A 21 -40.29 5.35 19.41
CA ALA A 21 -38.87 5.43 19.72
C ALA A 21 -38.21 6.71 19.20
N GLU A 22 -38.69 7.29 18.09
CA GLU A 22 -38.08 8.48 17.49
C GLU A 22 -38.18 9.74 18.39
N LYS A 23 -38.99 9.70 19.46
CA LYS A 23 -39.09 10.77 20.47
C LYS A 23 -38.24 10.52 21.72
N ASP A 24 -37.75 9.29 21.90
CA ASP A 24 -36.90 8.92 23.01
C ASP A 24 -35.44 8.90 22.57
N VAL A 25 -34.68 9.87 23.06
CA VAL A 25 -33.26 10.06 22.72
C VAL A 25 -32.43 8.83 23.05
N VAL A 26 -32.75 8.12 24.12
CA VAL A 26 -32.03 6.90 24.51
C VAL A 26 -32.21 5.80 23.48
N THR A 27 -33.46 5.58 23.04
CA THR A 27 -33.76 4.57 22.01
C THR A 27 -33.14 4.94 20.66
N VAL A 28 -33.22 6.20 20.24
CA VAL A 28 -32.56 6.70 19.01
C VAL A 28 -31.07 6.42 19.04
N SER A 29 -30.37 6.84 20.10
CA SER A 29 -28.93 6.65 20.22
C SER A 29 -28.56 5.17 20.24
N LEU A 30 -29.34 4.33 20.93
CA LEU A 30 -29.11 2.89 20.96
C LEU A 30 -29.21 2.26 19.56
N PHE A 31 -30.27 2.54 18.80
CA PHE A 31 -30.44 1.94 17.47
C PHE A 31 -29.47 2.49 16.43
N SER A 32 -29.19 3.80 16.47
CA SER A 32 -28.14 4.38 15.64
C SER A 32 -26.81 3.68 15.89
N ASN A 33 -26.45 3.46 17.16
CA ASN A 33 -25.22 2.79 17.54
C ASN A 33 -25.19 1.31 17.13
N LEU A 34 -26.31 0.59 17.25
CA LEU A 34 -26.40 -0.80 16.79
C LEU A 34 -26.17 -0.94 15.29
N TYR A 35 -26.82 -0.10 14.48
CA TYR A 35 -26.58 -0.07 13.04
C TYR A 35 -25.16 0.39 12.68
N ASN A 36 -24.60 1.34 13.43
CA ASN A 36 -23.22 1.77 13.27
C ASN A 36 -22.23 0.61 13.54
N LEU A 37 -22.44 -0.17 14.60
CA LEU A 37 -21.64 -1.37 14.91
C LEU A 37 -21.79 -2.47 13.84
N LEU A 38 -23.00 -2.68 13.32
CA LEU A 38 -23.23 -3.58 12.17
C LEU A 38 -22.46 -3.09 10.93
N GLY A 39 -22.44 -1.77 10.70
CA GLY A 39 -21.68 -1.16 9.62
C GLY A 39 -20.17 -1.38 9.76
N ASP A 40 -19.63 -1.19 10.96
CA ASP A 40 -18.22 -1.47 11.29
C ASP A 40 -17.88 -2.94 11.11
N TYR A 41 -18.79 -3.83 11.51
CA TYR A 41 -18.63 -5.26 11.34
C TYR A 41 -18.58 -5.66 9.86
N TYR A 42 -19.53 -5.20 9.03
CA TYR A 42 -19.51 -5.47 7.59
C TYR A 42 -18.31 -4.82 6.89
N MET A 43 -17.83 -3.68 7.38
CA MET A 43 -16.59 -3.06 6.89
C MET A 43 -15.37 -3.95 7.17
N LYS A 44 -15.30 -4.61 8.34
CA LYS A 44 -14.24 -5.59 8.66
C LYS A 44 -14.30 -6.82 7.75
N LEU A 45 -15.48 -7.21 7.29
CA LEU A 45 -15.68 -8.24 6.28
C LEU A 45 -15.48 -7.74 4.83
N GLU A 46 -15.06 -6.49 4.66
CA GLU A 46 -14.85 -5.84 3.35
C GLU A 46 -16.12 -5.76 2.48
N ASN A 47 -17.32 -5.92 3.07
CA ASN A 47 -18.61 -5.78 2.40
C ASN A 47 -19.06 -4.31 2.41
N ILE A 48 -18.64 -3.56 1.38
CA ILE A 48 -18.89 -2.11 1.28
C ILE A 48 -20.38 -1.80 1.09
N GLU A 49 -21.09 -2.66 0.37
CA GLU A 49 -22.52 -2.53 0.08
C GLU A 49 -23.33 -2.56 1.38
N LYS A 50 -23.21 -3.66 2.15
CA LYS A 50 -23.92 -3.82 3.43
C LYS A 50 -23.46 -2.81 4.47
N SER A 51 -22.15 -2.55 4.57
CA SER A 51 -21.63 -1.55 5.51
C SER A 51 -22.23 -0.16 5.27
N SER A 52 -22.29 0.26 4.00
CA SER A 52 -22.90 1.53 3.59
C SER A 52 -24.40 1.59 3.89
N GLU A 53 -25.12 0.48 3.73
CA GLU A 53 -26.54 0.39 4.09
C GLU A 53 -26.75 0.56 5.59
N MET A 54 -25.97 -0.14 6.41
CA MET A 54 -26.07 -0.06 7.87
C MET A 54 -25.73 1.34 8.38
N TYR A 55 -24.65 1.97 7.90
CA TYR A 55 -24.34 3.36 8.25
C TYR A 55 -25.43 4.34 7.79
N LYS A 56 -26.06 4.09 6.64
CA LYS A 56 -27.18 4.91 6.16
C LYS A 56 -28.38 4.79 7.08
N ASN A 57 -28.72 3.59 7.56
CA ASN A 57 -29.80 3.39 8.52
C ASN A 57 -29.52 4.12 9.83
N ALA A 58 -28.32 3.95 10.39
CA ALA A 58 -27.88 4.68 11.59
C ALA A 58 -27.98 6.21 11.41
N PHE A 59 -27.45 6.74 10.29
CA PHE A 59 -27.50 8.17 9.99
C PHE A 59 -28.94 8.68 9.86
N LEU A 60 -29.83 7.94 9.19
CA LEU A 60 -31.23 8.34 9.03
C LEU A 60 -31.96 8.40 10.37
N ILE A 61 -31.70 7.45 11.28
CA ILE A 61 -32.28 7.44 12.63
C ILE A 61 -31.83 8.67 13.40
N ALA A 62 -30.52 8.92 13.49
CA ALA A 62 -29.97 10.08 14.20
C ALA A 62 -30.44 11.41 13.58
N ASN A 63 -30.47 11.52 12.24
CA ASN A 63 -30.85 12.75 11.56
C ASN A 63 -32.34 13.08 11.70
N ARG A 64 -33.23 12.07 11.73
CA ARG A 64 -34.65 12.30 12.03
C ARG A 64 -34.83 12.80 13.46
N ALA A 65 -34.20 12.13 14.42
CA ALA A 65 -34.26 12.54 15.82
C ALA A 65 -33.70 13.93 16.06
N LEU A 66 -32.65 14.34 15.32
CA LEU A 66 -32.09 15.69 15.43
C LEU A 66 -33.12 16.77 15.05
N LYS A 67 -33.94 16.51 14.02
CA LYS A 67 -35.00 17.44 13.58
C LYS A 67 -36.11 17.60 14.60
N GLU A 68 -36.44 16.54 15.32
CA GLU A 68 -37.44 16.55 16.39
C GLU A 68 -36.89 17.14 17.69
N ALA A 69 -35.64 16.79 18.05
CA ALA A 69 -35.00 17.19 19.30
C ALA A 69 -33.47 17.34 19.14
N PRO A 70 -32.94 18.58 18.96
CA PRO A 70 -31.51 18.82 18.78
C PRO A 70 -30.74 18.77 20.10
N ARG A 71 -30.62 17.56 20.69
CA ARG A 71 -29.85 17.30 21.92
C ARG A 71 -28.43 16.85 21.62
N ALA A 72 -27.53 17.06 22.57
CA ALA A 72 -26.11 16.74 22.42
C ALA A 72 -25.88 15.25 22.13
N GLU A 73 -26.64 14.36 22.76
CA GLU A 73 -26.53 12.91 22.58
C GLU A 73 -26.89 12.47 21.15
N VAL A 74 -27.89 13.11 20.55
CA VAL A 74 -28.29 12.85 19.16
C VAL A 74 -27.24 13.40 18.19
N ILE A 75 -26.66 14.56 18.50
CA ILE A 75 -25.57 15.14 17.72
C ILE A 75 -24.36 14.20 17.75
N LEU A 76 -23.99 13.65 18.90
CA LEU A 76 -22.90 12.67 19.04
C LEU A 76 -23.16 11.42 18.20
N SER A 77 -24.37 10.84 18.27
CA SER A 77 -24.71 9.68 17.43
C SER A 77 -24.64 9.99 15.93
N LEU A 78 -25.06 11.19 15.52
CA LEU A 78 -24.97 11.63 14.12
C LEU A 78 -23.52 11.86 13.68
N SER A 79 -22.72 12.54 14.51
CA SER A 79 -21.35 12.91 14.21
C SER A 79 -20.41 11.71 14.14
N GLU A 80 -20.69 10.66 14.92
CA GLU A 80 -19.93 9.41 14.85
C GLU A 80 -20.16 8.67 13.52
N VAL A 81 -21.43 8.59 13.06
CA VAL A 81 -21.79 7.79 11.87
C VAL A 81 -21.59 8.53 10.56
N ALA A 82 -21.79 9.85 10.52
CA ALA A 82 -21.67 10.66 9.31
C ALA A 82 -20.35 10.46 8.52
N PRO A 83 -19.15 10.51 9.13
CA PRO A 83 -17.90 10.28 8.41
C PRO A 83 -17.76 8.84 7.89
N LYS A 84 -18.31 7.85 8.61
CA LYS A 84 -18.33 6.44 8.17
C LYS A 84 -19.24 6.23 6.96
N LEU A 85 -20.44 6.82 6.96
CA LEU A 85 -21.31 6.83 5.80
C LEU A 85 -20.64 7.56 4.62
N ALA A 86 -20.09 8.75 4.84
CA ALA A 86 -19.47 9.55 3.79
C ALA A 86 -18.28 8.84 3.13
N ILE A 87 -17.44 8.12 3.89
CA ILE A 87 -16.33 7.37 3.29
C ILE A 87 -16.83 6.18 2.44
N THR A 88 -17.94 5.53 2.80
CA THR A 88 -18.53 4.49 1.94
C THR A 88 -19.12 5.07 0.66
N LEU A 89 -19.79 6.21 0.72
CA LEU A 89 -20.29 6.94 -0.45
C LEU A 89 -19.15 7.34 -1.39
N LEU A 90 -18.04 7.85 -0.84
CA LEU A 90 -16.83 8.13 -1.61
C LEU A 90 -16.24 6.89 -2.30
N ARG A 91 -16.29 5.72 -1.68
CA ARG A 91 -15.85 4.45 -2.30
C ARG A 91 -16.77 4.04 -3.45
N LYS A 92 -18.08 4.30 -3.32
CA LYS A 92 -19.10 4.09 -4.36
C LYS A 92 -19.10 5.17 -5.44
N GLY A 93 -18.27 6.22 -5.31
CA GLY A 93 -18.15 7.31 -6.28
C GLY A 93 -19.12 8.48 -6.06
N ASP A 94 -19.99 8.43 -5.06
CA ASP A 94 -20.92 9.50 -4.73
C ASP A 94 -20.26 10.58 -3.87
N LYS A 95 -19.49 11.44 -4.55
CA LYS A 95 -18.78 12.57 -3.92
C LYS A 95 -19.73 13.65 -3.42
N LYS A 96 -20.88 13.83 -4.07
CA LYS A 96 -21.82 14.92 -3.77
C LYS A 96 -22.53 14.66 -2.45
N SER A 97 -23.14 13.48 -2.29
CA SER A 97 -23.82 13.13 -1.03
C SER A 97 -22.85 13.08 0.15
N ALA A 98 -21.62 12.59 -0.07
CA ALA A 98 -20.57 12.62 0.95
C ALA A 98 -20.23 14.05 1.38
N HIS A 99 -20.15 14.99 0.44
CA HIS A 99 -19.90 16.41 0.75
C HIS A 99 -21.03 17.03 1.57
N GLU A 100 -22.27 16.86 1.12
CA GLU A 100 -23.46 17.43 1.77
C GLU A 100 -23.57 16.95 3.22
N ILE A 101 -23.49 15.63 3.44
CA ILE A 101 -23.53 15.02 4.80
C ILE A 101 -22.46 15.62 5.71
N LEU A 102 -21.22 15.74 5.24
CA LEU A 102 -20.11 16.19 6.07
C LEU A 102 -20.15 17.69 6.37
N ILE A 103 -20.63 18.52 5.44
CA ILE A 103 -20.79 19.96 5.68
C ILE A 103 -21.91 20.20 6.68
N ASP A 104 -23.05 19.53 6.53
CA ASP A 104 -24.16 19.66 7.47
C ASP A 104 -23.72 19.20 8.87
N THR A 105 -23.06 18.04 8.96
CA THR A 105 -22.53 17.51 10.22
C THR A 105 -21.49 18.47 10.84
N LYS A 106 -20.56 19.00 10.05
CA LYS A 106 -19.57 20.00 10.51
C LYS A 106 -20.27 21.19 11.15
N ASN A 107 -21.26 21.77 10.48
CA ASN A 107 -21.97 22.96 10.97
C ASN A 107 -22.72 22.67 12.28
N ILE A 108 -23.35 21.49 12.38
CA ILE A 108 -24.04 21.05 13.60
C ILE A 108 -23.05 20.95 14.77
N ILE A 109 -21.89 20.32 14.56
CA ILE A 109 -20.84 20.20 15.58
C ILE A 109 -20.32 21.57 16.00
N GLU A 110 -20.02 22.45 15.04
CA GLU A 110 -19.52 23.81 15.33
C GLU A 110 -20.53 24.63 16.14
N ASP A 111 -21.82 24.50 15.87
CA ASP A 111 -22.87 25.16 16.63
C ASP A 111 -23.04 24.60 18.03
N LEU A 112 -22.81 23.29 18.23
CA LEU A 112 -22.78 22.67 19.55
C LEU A 112 -21.57 23.14 20.37
N LEU A 113 -20.38 23.21 19.76
CA LEU A 113 -19.16 23.68 20.40
C LEU A 113 -19.25 25.13 20.88
N LYS A 114 -19.98 26.00 20.17
CA LYS A 114 -20.23 27.40 20.60
C LYS A 114 -21.10 27.50 21.86
N ARG A 115 -21.86 26.47 22.20
CA ARG A 115 -22.77 26.42 23.36
C ARG A 115 -22.10 25.86 24.62
N GLU A 116 -20.75 25.86 24.65
CA GLU A 116 -19.89 25.40 25.76
C GLU A 116 -19.99 23.90 26.10
N TYR A 117 -20.41 23.06 25.15
CA TYR A 117 -20.31 21.60 25.29
C TYR A 117 -19.06 21.08 24.57
N ILE A 118 -17.95 20.96 25.32
CA ILE A 118 -16.70 20.39 24.80
C ILE A 118 -16.46 19.07 25.52
N THR A 119 -16.63 17.97 24.81
CA THR A 119 -16.21 16.65 25.26
C THR A 119 -15.13 16.09 24.33
N PRO A 120 -14.22 15.24 24.83
CA PRO A 120 -13.23 14.56 23.98
C PRO A 120 -13.89 13.82 22.82
N GLU A 121 -15.03 13.16 23.05
CA GLU A 121 -15.78 12.40 22.06
C GLU A 121 -16.25 13.29 20.90
N LEU A 122 -16.82 14.46 21.21
CA LEU A 122 -17.27 15.41 20.19
C LEU A 122 -16.09 15.95 19.36
N LEU A 123 -14.95 16.18 20.00
CA LEU A 123 -13.74 16.62 19.29
C LEU A 123 -13.16 15.51 18.39
N VAL A 124 -13.23 14.25 18.81
CA VAL A 124 -12.82 13.09 17.99
C VAL A 124 -13.72 12.98 16.77
N ASP A 125 -15.03 13.12 16.95
CA ASP A 125 -15.99 13.12 15.84
C ASP A 125 -15.79 14.31 14.91
N TYR A 126 -15.46 15.48 15.48
CA TYR A 126 -15.18 16.67 14.69
C TYR A 126 -13.93 16.49 13.83
N PHE A 127 -12.86 15.97 14.43
CA PHE A 127 -11.63 15.60 13.72
C PHE A 127 -11.92 14.63 12.57
N ASN A 128 -12.69 13.58 12.80
CA ASN A 128 -13.04 12.60 11.78
C ASN A 128 -13.89 13.21 10.66
N THR A 129 -14.86 14.04 10.99
CA THR A 129 -15.70 14.77 10.02
C THR A 129 -14.84 15.65 9.12
N LEU A 130 -13.96 16.48 9.70
CA LEU A 130 -13.07 17.35 8.93
C LEU A 130 -12.08 16.55 8.08
N ARG A 131 -11.49 15.48 8.61
CA ARG A 131 -10.57 14.62 7.87
C ARG A 131 -11.20 14.05 6.61
N ILE A 132 -12.40 13.48 6.72
CA ILE A 132 -13.10 12.93 5.55
C ILE A 132 -13.54 14.06 4.59
N LEU A 133 -13.96 15.22 5.12
CA LEU A 133 -14.34 16.37 4.30
C LEU A 133 -13.13 16.90 3.48
N GLY A 134 -11.95 16.98 4.07
CA GLY A 134 -10.72 17.32 3.37
C GLY A 134 -10.42 16.36 2.22
N LYS A 135 -10.67 15.06 2.42
CA LYS A 135 -10.55 14.04 1.38
C LYS A 135 -11.62 14.17 0.28
N VAL A 136 -12.84 14.58 0.62
CA VAL A 136 -13.88 14.92 -0.37
C VAL A 136 -13.39 16.07 -1.24
N TYR A 137 -12.94 17.18 -0.65
CA TYR A 137 -12.44 18.34 -1.39
C TYR A 137 -11.26 18.00 -2.30
N TYR A 138 -10.33 17.16 -1.82
CA TYR A 138 -9.25 16.64 -2.65
C TYR A 138 -9.79 15.87 -3.87
N ARG A 139 -10.78 14.98 -3.68
CA ARG A 139 -11.37 14.18 -4.76
C ARG A 139 -12.24 14.98 -5.73
N THR A 140 -12.59 16.21 -5.39
CA THR A 140 -13.27 17.18 -6.27
C THR A 140 -12.30 18.25 -6.77
N ASP A 141 -10.99 18.00 -6.68
CA ASP A 141 -9.91 18.90 -7.14
C ASP A 141 -9.93 20.31 -6.52
N ASN A 142 -10.57 20.46 -5.36
CA ASN A 142 -10.58 21.70 -4.59
C ASN A 142 -9.46 21.68 -3.55
N TYR A 143 -8.21 21.79 -4.03
CA TYR A 143 -7.02 21.61 -3.19
C TYR A 143 -6.87 22.68 -2.11
N SER A 144 -7.28 23.93 -2.36
CA SER A 144 -7.20 25.00 -1.36
C SER A 144 -8.10 24.72 -0.16
N ARG A 145 -9.36 24.32 -0.40
CA ARG A 145 -10.28 23.91 0.67
C ARG A 145 -9.85 22.62 1.34
N ALA A 146 -9.30 21.66 0.59
CA ALA A 146 -8.74 20.44 1.18
C ALA A 146 -7.62 20.76 2.19
N ILE A 147 -6.68 21.65 1.83
CA ILE A 147 -5.60 22.09 2.74
C ILE A 147 -6.17 22.75 3.99
N GLU A 148 -7.09 23.72 3.83
CA GLU A 148 -7.72 24.44 4.95
C GLU A 148 -8.38 23.48 5.94
N ILE A 149 -9.21 22.57 5.43
CA ILE A 149 -9.97 21.63 6.26
C ILE A 149 -9.07 20.59 6.92
N LEU A 150 -8.04 20.09 6.22
CA LEU A 150 -7.09 19.15 6.81
C LEU A 150 -6.24 19.80 7.91
N HIS A 151 -5.85 21.08 7.76
CA HIS A 151 -5.20 21.82 8.86
C HIS A 151 -6.11 22.01 10.05
N GLN A 152 -7.39 22.32 9.84
CA GLN A 152 -8.37 22.36 10.93
C GLN A 152 -8.46 21.01 11.65
N ALA A 153 -8.55 19.90 10.91
CA ALA A 153 -8.56 18.56 11.49
C ALA A 153 -7.30 18.30 12.34
N LEU A 154 -6.11 18.57 11.80
CA LEU A 154 -4.85 18.42 12.54
C LEU A 154 -4.78 19.32 13.77
N GLY A 155 -5.35 20.52 13.72
CA GLY A 155 -5.48 21.42 14.87
C GLY A 155 -6.34 20.82 15.98
N ILE A 156 -7.48 20.21 15.64
CA ILE A 156 -8.34 19.51 16.61
C ILE A 156 -7.60 18.31 17.21
N ALA A 157 -6.94 17.49 16.40
CA ALA A 157 -6.16 16.34 16.88
C ALA A 157 -5.02 16.77 17.82
N ASN A 158 -4.30 17.85 17.49
CA ASN A 158 -3.26 18.38 18.36
C ASN A 158 -3.83 18.90 19.68
N ASN A 159 -5.00 19.54 19.66
CA ASN A 159 -5.68 19.97 20.87
C ASN A 159 -6.09 18.78 21.76
N LEU A 160 -6.67 17.74 21.16
CA LEU A 160 -6.98 16.48 21.85
C LEU A 160 -5.75 15.87 22.52
N MET A 161 -4.64 15.77 21.77
CA MET A 161 -3.38 15.23 22.29
C MET A 161 -2.82 16.05 23.46
N MET A 162 -2.86 17.38 23.39
CA MET A 162 -2.33 18.25 24.43
C MET A 162 -3.19 18.25 25.70
N GLN A 163 -4.51 18.16 25.55
CA GLN A 163 -5.45 18.24 26.68
C GLN A 163 -5.71 16.90 27.35
N PHE A 164 -5.85 15.83 26.56
CA PHE A 164 -6.34 14.54 27.03
C PHE A 164 -5.36 13.39 26.83
N GLY A 165 -4.33 13.55 25.99
CA GLY A 165 -3.35 12.52 25.68
C GLY A 165 -3.55 11.89 24.29
N ILE A 166 -2.53 11.15 23.83
CA ILE A 166 -2.52 10.53 22.49
C ILE A 166 -3.55 9.39 22.37
N GLU A 167 -3.92 8.76 23.47
CA GLU A 167 -4.88 7.67 23.54
C GLU A 167 -6.29 8.07 23.09
N TYR A 168 -6.62 9.36 23.13
CA TYR A 168 -7.88 9.91 22.62
C TYR A 168 -7.87 10.14 21.12
N VAL A 169 -6.72 10.00 20.46
CA VAL A 169 -6.58 10.19 19.02
C VAL A 169 -6.16 8.89 18.37
N ASP A 170 -6.96 8.42 17.41
CA ASP A 170 -6.52 7.32 16.55
C ASP A 170 -5.28 7.75 15.76
N LYS A 171 -4.14 7.17 16.14
CA LYS A 171 -2.81 7.42 15.54
C LYS A 171 -2.81 7.16 14.04
N PHE A 172 -3.56 6.17 13.54
CA PHE A 172 -3.64 5.86 12.12
C PHE A 172 -4.57 6.82 11.38
N ALA A 173 -5.65 7.28 12.01
CA ALA A 173 -6.47 8.36 11.44
C ALA A 173 -5.66 9.66 11.32
N LEU A 174 -4.81 9.97 12.30
CA LEU A 174 -3.89 11.11 12.26
C LEU A 174 -2.82 10.94 11.16
N ALA A 175 -2.24 9.75 11.04
CA ALA A 175 -1.29 9.43 9.97
C ALA A 175 -1.93 9.53 8.57
N ASP A 176 -3.18 9.07 8.42
CA ASP A 176 -3.94 9.18 7.17
C ASP A 176 -4.23 10.64 6.82
N SER A 177 -4.54 11.51 7.80
CA SER A 177 -4.70 12.96 7.60
C SER A 177 -3.42 13.62 7.08
N LEU A 178 -2.26 13.31 7.69
CA LEU A 178 -0.97 13.82 7.23
C LEU A 178 -0.63 13.32 5.83
N LYS A 179 -0.90 12.05 5.54
CA LYS A 179 -0.74 11.47 4.21
C LYS A 179 -1.66 12.15 3.18
N ASP A 180 -2.92 12.44 3.52
CA ASP A 180 -3.84 13.15 2.63
C ASP A 180 -3.40 14.61 2.41
N LEU A 181 -2.90 15.29 3.45
CA LEU A 181 -2.36 16.65 3.33
C LEU A 181 -1.09 16.68 2.46
N PHE A 182 -0.17 15.73 2.67
CA PHE A 182 1.01 15.52 1.83
C PHE A 182 0.61 15.37 0.36
N ARG A 183 -0.37 14.50 0.10
CA ARG A 183 -0.90 14.28 -1.25
C ARG A 183 -1.47 15.56 -1.86
N VAL A 184 -2.25 16.34 -1.12
CA VAL A 184 -2.81 17.61 -1.63
C VAL A 184 -1.70 18.62 -1.95
N TYR A 185 -0.63 18.67 -1.14
CA TYR A 185 0.52 19.53 -1.42
C TYR A 185 1.27 19.12 -2.68
N LEU A 186 1.47 17.83 -2.92
CA LEU A 186 2.08 17.35 -4.16
C LEU A 186 1.27 17.73 -5.40
N HIS A 187 -0.06 17.55 -5.34
CA HIS A 187 -0.94 17.94 -6.44
C HIS A 187 -0.99 19.45 -6.70
N SER A 188 -0.79 20.27 -5.66
CA SER A 188 -0.62 21.72 -5.79
C SER A 188 0.82 22.14 -6.09
N LYS A 189 1.74 21.18 -6.33
CA LYS A 189 3.17 21.38 -6.60
C LYS A 189 3.93 22.13 -5.51
N ASN A 190 3.41 22.11 -4.28
CA ASN A 190 4.06 22.69 -3.11
C ASN A 190 4.91 21.62 -2.40
N TYR A 191 6.08 21.33 -2.96
CA TYR A 191 6.96 20.27 -2.48
C TYR A 191 7.54 20.53 -1.09
N ASP A 192 7.81 21.80 -0.74
CA ASP A 192 8.36 22.17 0.57
C ASP A 192 7.35 21.90 1.69
N ALA A 193 6.08 22.30 1.51
CA ALA A 193 5.01 21.98 2.45
C ALA A 193 4.72 20.47 2.49
N GLY A 194 4.89 19.79 1.35
CA GLY A 194 4.88 18.33 1.28
C GLY A 194 5.94 17.71 2.19
N LEU A 195 7.20 18.14 2.10
CA LEU A 195 8.29 17.63 2.96
C LEU A 195 8.07 17.94 4.43
N ASP A 196 7.60 19.14 4.78
CA ASP A 196 7.22 19.46 6.16
C ASP A 196 6.13 18.51 6.70
N THR A 197 5.12 18.23 5.88
CA THR A 197 4.05 17.29 6.24
C THR A 197 4.59 15.86 6.40
N LEU A 198 5.51 15.44 5.55
CA LEU A 198 6.15 14.13 5.64
C LEU A 198 7.06 14.01 6.88
N ASN A 199 7.74 15.07 7.27
CA ASN A 199 8.49 15.14 8.53
C ASN A 199 7.56 14.96 9.73
N LYS A 200 6.41 15.65 9.75
CA LYS A 200 5.38 15.46 10.80
C LYS A 200 4.88 14.02 10.85
N LEU A 201 4.68 13.38 9.69
CA LEU A 201 4.31 11.97 9.61
C LEU A 201 5.41 11.07 10.18
N ARG A 202 6.68 11.31 9.83
CA ARG A 202 7.82 10.57 10.38
C ARG A 202 7.89 10.70 11.91
N ASP A 203 7.68 11.91 12.43
CA ASP A 203 7.70 12.15 13.87
C ASP A 203 6.54 11.44 14.59
N LEU A 204 5.34 11.44 14.00
CA LEU A 204 4.21 10.64 14.48
C LEU A 204 4.55 9.15 14.54
N TYR A 205 5.15 8.61 13.46
CA TYR A 205 5.55 7.22 13.41
C TYR A 205 6.54 6.89 14.53
N ASN A 206 7.64 7.64 14.63
CA ASN A 206 8.69 7.37 15.62
C ASN A 206 8.18 7.48 17.06
N ARG A 207 7.34 8.47 17.36
CA ARG A 207 6.89 8.71 18.74
C ARG A 207 5.77 7.79 19.19
N TYR A 208 4.87 7.39 18.28
CA TYR A 208 3.61 6.78 18.68
C TYR A 208 3.24 5.48 17.98
N ILE A 209 3.67 5.25 16.72
CA ILE A 209 3.30 4.01 15.99
C ILE A 209 4.38 2.95 16.17
N LEU A 210 5.65 3.34 16.05
CA LEU A 210 6.79 2.45 16.17
C LEU A 210 7.30 2.31 17.61
N SER A 211 6.65 2.94 18.58
CA SER A 211 7.05 2.91 20.00
C SER A 211 6.27 1.90 20.84
N ASP A 212 5.14 1.40 20.35
CA ASP A 212 4.30 0.39 21.02
C ASP A 212 3.84 -0.68 20.01
N ASP A 213 2.94 -1.57 20.42
CA ASP A 213 2.42 -2.68 19.60
C ASP A 213 1.65 -2.26 18.33
N SER A 214 1.37 -0.96 18.15
CA SER A 214 0.73 -0.45 16.95
C SER A 214 1.53 -0.76 15.68
N TRP A 215 2.86 -0.93 15.79
CA TRP A 215 3.71 -1.25 14.64
C TRP A 215 3.27 -2.52 13.90
N LYS A 216 2.64 -3.47 14.60
CA LYS A 216 2.16 -4.75 14.06
C LYS A 216 0.93 -4.62 13.17
N LYS A 217 0.19 -3.50 13.26
CA LYS A 217 -1.02 -3.27 12.49
C LYS A 217 -0.71 -3.06 11.00
N PHE A 218 -1.57 -3.59 10.14
CA PHE A 218 -1.39 -3.48 8.68
C PHE A 218 -1.36 -2.01 8.19
N GLU A 219 -2.06 -1.12 8.88
CA GLU A 219 -2.08 0.32 8.62
C GLU A 219 -0.67 0.93 8.60
N THR A 220 0.22 0.46 9.47
CA THR A 220 1.62 0.91 9.59
C THR A 220 2.36 0.84 8.26
N VAL A 221 2.21 -0.24 7.50
CA VAL A 221 2.88 -0.39 6.20
C VAL A 221 2.03 0.13 5.06
N SER A 222 0.70 0.02 5.16
CA SER A 222 -0.20 0.46 4.08
C SER A 222 -0.17 1.97 3.85
N ILE A 223 -0.02 2.77 4.91
CA ILE A 223 0.08 4.23 4.82
C ILE A 223 1.40 4.63 4.13
N LEU A 224 2.53 4.04 4.53
CA LEU A 224 3.84 4.29 3.90
C LEU A 224 3.82 3.93 2.41
N LEU A 225 3.18 2.82 2.03
CA LEU A 225 3.02 2.47 0.63
C LEU A 225 2.21 3.52 -0.14
N LYS A 226 1.12 4.04 0.44
CA LYS A 226 0.32 5.10 -0.19
C LYS A 226 1.15 6.38 -0.37
N VAL A 227 1.94 6.78 0.63
CA VAL A 227 2.86 7.93 0.52
C VAL A 227 3.86 7.71 -0.63
N LEU A 228 4.50 6.55 -0.67
CA LEU A 228 5.46 6.22 -1.73
C LEU A 228 4.83 6.20 -3.12
N ARG A 229 3.58 5.75 -3.24
CA ARG A 229 2.83 5.84 -4.51
C ARG A 229 2.64 7.29 -4.95
N GLU A 230 2.33 8.20 -4.04
CA GLU A 230 2.21 9.63 -4.38
C GLU A 230 3.55 10.22 -4.83
N ILE A 231 4.66 9.88 -4.15
CA ILE A 231 6.01 10.27 -4.58
C ILE A 231 6.28 9.77 -6.01
N ARG A 232 5.95 8.51 -6.31
CA ARG A 232 6.10 7.92 -7.65
C ARG A 232 5.19 8.52 -8.71
N ASN A 233 4.05 9.09 -8.34
CA ASN A 233 3.21 9.80 -9.30
C ASN A 233 3.81 11.15 -9.70
N HIS A 234 4.82 11.63 -8.97
CA HIS A 234 5.42 12.97 -9.12
C HIS A 234 6.93 12.88 -9.39
N LEU A 235 7.37 11.88 -10.17
CA LEU A 235 8.78 11.67 -10.56
C LEU A 235 9.40 12.84 -11.36
N THR A 236 8.58 13.75 -11.87
CA THR A 236 9.02 14.98 -12.56
C THR A 236 9.22 16.17 -11.60
N GLY A 237 8.99 15.98 -10.30
CA GLY A 237 9.26 16.97 -9.26
C GLY A 237 10.76 17.22 -9.03
N PRO A 238 11.11 18.15 -8.13
CA PRO A 238 12.50 18.45 -7.80
C PRO A 238 13.27 17.21 -7.34
N GLN A 239 14.49 17.03 -7.84
CA GLN A 239 15.30 15.86 -7.52
C GLN A 239 15.61 15.77 -6.01
N GLU A 240 15.83 16.91 -5.36
CA GLU A 240 16.04 16.99 -3.90
C GLU A 240 14.81 16.52 -3.13
N PHE A 241 13.61 16.95 -3.53
CA PHE A 241 12.35 16.45 -2.97
C PHE A 241 12.24 14.93 -3.08
N LEU A 242 12.51 14.36 -4.26
CA LEU A 242 12.44 12.90 -4.48
C LEU A 242 13.46 12.14 -3.61
N ARG A 243 14.67 12.68 -3.49
CA ARG A 243 15.72 12.14 -2.62
C ARG A 243 15.27 12.15 -1.17
N ASP A 244 14.89 13.31 -0.64
CA ASP A 244 14.64 13.48 0.79
C ASP A 244 13.37 12.73 1.24
N SER A 245 12.30 12.82 0.44
CA SER A 245 11.06 12.09 0.74
C SER A 245 11.25 10.57 0.70
N SER A 246 12.03 10.04 -0.26
CA SER A 246 12.30 8.61 -0.32
C SER A 246 13.21 8.11 0.82
N LEU A 247 14.16 8.93 1.27
CA LEU A 247 14.99 8.63 2.44
C LEU A 247 14.18 8.61 3.74
N MET A 248 13.16 9.46 3.88
CA MET A 248 12.25 9.40 5.03
C MET A 248 11.46 8.08 5.06
N ILE A 249 10.98 7.61 3.91
CA ILE A 249 10.30 6.32 3.82
C ILE A 249 11.28 5.17 4.14
N LYS A 250 12.52 5.24 3.64
CA LYS A 250 13.57 4.27 4.01
C LYS A 250 13.74 4.19 5.52
N ASP A 251 13.94 5.31 6.20
CA ASP A 251 14.18 5.35 7.65
C ASP A 251 13.07 4.62 8.43
N LEU A 252 11.81 4.93 8.12
CA LEU A 252 10.67 4.28 8.78
C LEU A 252 10.58 2.78 8.47
N VAL A 253 10.80 2.39 7.22
CA VAL A 253 10.76 0.99 6.80
C VAL A 253 11.91 0.18 7.42
N THR A 254 13.11 0.75 7.50
CA THR A 254 14.25 0.14 8.18
C THR A 254 13.95 -0.08 9.65
N LYS A 255 13.32 0.87 10.34
CA LYS A 255 12.88 0.67 11.74
C LYS A 255 11.87 -0.47 11.87
N ILE A 256 10.93 -0.60 10.93
CA ILE A 256 9.98 -1.74 10.91
C ILE A 256 10.73 -3.06 10.70
N PHE A 257 11.70 -3.12 9.78
CA PHE A 257 12.53 -4.30 9.59
C PHE A 257 13.33 -4.66 10.85
N ASN A 258 13.90 -3.67 11.54
CA ASN A 258 14.63 -3.90 12.79
C ASN A 258 13.70 -4.47 13.86
N ARG A 259 12.48 -3.94 14.03
CA ARG A 259 11.51 -4.52 14.98
C ARG A 259 11.13 -5.96 14.62
N LEU A 260 10.89 -6.26 13.34
CA LEU A 260 10.63 -7.63 12.88
C LEU A 260 11.80 -8.58 13.20
N TYR A 261 13.03 -8.12 13.03
CA TYR A 261 14.24 -8.90 13.32
C TYR A 261 14.47 -9.10 14.83
N GLU A 262 14.31 -8.05 15.64
CA GLU A 262 14.59 -8.04 17.07
C GLU A 262 13.50 -8.76 17.88
N GLU A 263 12.23 -8.47 17.61
CA GLU A 263 11.10 -9.00 18.38
C GLU A 263 10.69 -10.39 17.93
N LYS A 264 10.93 -10.74 16.66
CA LYS A 264 10.51 -12.02 16.08
C LYS A 264 9.04 -12.32 16.33
N GLU A 265 8.20 -11.32 16.04
CA GLU A 265 6.75 -11.43 16.16
C GLU A 265 6.07 -11.28 14.80
N ILE A 266 4.96 -12.01 14.64
CA ILE A 266 4.17 -12.01 13.41
C ILE A 266 3.17 -10.84 13.45
N PRO A 267 3.23 -9.90 12.49
CA PRO A 267 2.30 -8.76 12.44
C PRO A 267 0.88 -9.17 12.03
N GLU A 268 -0.09 -8.28 12.22
CA GLU A 268 -1.46 -8.47 11.71
C GLU A 268 -1.47 -8.59 10.19
N LYS A 269 -2.32 -9.49 9.67
CA LYS A 269 -2.38 -9.81 8.22
C LYS A 269 -0.97 -10.06 7.65
N PRO A 270 -0.22 -11.06 8.16
CA PRO A 270 1.21 -11.16 7.91
C PRO A 270 1.57 -11.32 6.44
N LEU A 271 0.73 -12.00 5.66
CA LEU A 271 0.89 -12.10 4.21
C LEU A 271 0.85 -10.72 3.54
N ASP A 272 -0.18 -9.90 3.83
CA ASP A 272 -0.32 -8.57 3.25
C ASP A 272 0.76 -7.62 3.77
N PHE A 273 1.09 -7.69 5.06
CA PHE A 273 2.09 -6.85 5.69
C PHE A 273 3.46 -7.02 5.02
N THR A 274 3.91 -8.27 4.90
CA THR A 274 5.21 -8.60 4.27
C THR A 274 5.21 -8.32 2.76
N ARG A 275 4.08 -8.56 2.07
CA ARG A 275 3.93 -8.18 0.65
C ARG A 275 4.04 -6.67 0.45
N VAL A 276 3.42 -5.88 1.31
CA VAL A 276 3.48 -4.41 1.26
C VAL A 276 4.90 -3.91 1.52
N LEU A 277 5.62 -4.46 2.51
CA LEU A 277 7.03 -4.11 2.74
C LEU A 277 7.88 -4.42 1.50
N THR A 278 7.68 -5.59 0.89
CA THR A 278 8.37 -5.94 -0.35
C THR A 278 8.05 -4.96 -1.47
N TRP A 279 6.79 -4.54 -1.61
CA TRP A 279 6.40 -3.52 -2.58
C TRP A 279 7.06 -2.18 -2.30
N ILE A 280 7.15 -1.74 -1.05
CA ILE A 280 7.84 -0.52 -0.68
C ILE A 280 9.32 -0.59 -1.10
N THR A 281 10.04 -1.64 -0.71
CA THR A 281 11.44 -1.87 -1.11
C THR A 281 11.61 -1.89 -2.63
N THR A 282 10.67 -2.52 -3.37
CA THR A 282 10.68 -2.55 -4.83
C THR A 282 10.57 -1.15 -5.45
N ASN A 283 9.65 -0.36 -4.92
CA ASN A 283 9.33 0.95 -5.44
C ASN A 283 10.44 1.94 -5.14
N LEU A 284 11.06 1.85 -3.95
CA LEU A 284 12.27 2.58 -3.62
C LEU A 284 13.43 2.19 -4.53
N ALA A 285 13.65 0.89 -4.79
CA ALA A 285 14.68 0.43 -5.71
C ALA A 285 14.55 1.05 -7.11
N LYS A 286 13.35 1.01 -7.69
CA LYS A 286 13.07 1.61 -9.01
C LYS A 286 13.36 3.11 -9.02
N LEU A 287 12.97 3.84 -7.98
CA LEU A 287 13.26 5.27 -7.83
C LEU A 287 14.76 5.51 -7.70
N TRP A 288 15.44 4.78 -6.83
CA TRP A 288 16.85 4.99 -6.52
C TRP A 288 17.81 4.57 -7.62
N TYR A 289 17.42 3.65 -8.51
CA TYR A 289 18.16 3.43 -9.75
C TYR A 289 18.22 4.69 -10.62
N SER A 290 17.14 5.49 -10.66
CA SER A 290 17.11 6.75 -11.41
C SER A 290 17.86 7.88 -10.71
N LEU A 291 17.98 7.81 -9.39
CA LEU A 291 18.69 8.79 -8.56
C LEU A 291 20.14 8.38 -8.25
N SER A 292 20.60 7.24 -8.77
CA SER A 292 21.92 6.65 -8.49
C SER A 292 22.21 6.41 -7.00
N MET A 293 21.18 6.14 -6.19
CA MET A 293 21.27 5.93 -4.73
C MET A 293 21.49 4.45 -4.39
N PHE A 294 22.59 3.88 -4.91
CA PHE A 294 22.87 2.44 -4.81
C PHE A 294 23.24 1.98 -3.39
N GLU A 295 23.95 2.81 -2.63
CA GLU A 295 24.35 2.50 -1.25
C GLU A 295 23.12 2.38 -0.34
N GLN A 296 22.21 3.35 -0.42
CA GLN A 296 20.97 3.35 0.36
C GLN A 296 20.06 2.19 -0.01
N LEU A 297 20.05 1.81 -1.30
CA LEU A 297 19.33 0.64 -1.78
C LEU A 297 19.92 -0.65 -1.21
N TYR A 298 21.25 -0.78 -1.22
CA TYR A 298 21.92 -1.95 -0.67
C TYR A 298 21.62 -2.12 0.81
N GLU A 299 21.78 -1.07 1.62
CA GLU A 299 21.45 -1.09 3.05
C GLU A 299 19.99 -1.52 3.31
N LEU A 300 19.04 -0.97 2.54
CA LEU A 300 17.63 -1.32 2.69
C LEU A 300 17.36 -2.80 2.36
N ILE A 301 18.03 -3.34 1.34
CA ILE A 301 17.89 -4.75 0.97
C ILE A 301 18.48 -5.66 2.05
N GLU A 302 19.62 -5.29 2.64
CA GLU A 302 20.22 -6.06 3.73
C GLU A 302 19.30 -6.13 4.95
N GLU A 303 18.76 -5.00 5.41
CA GLU A 303 17.83 -4.99 6.54
C GLU A 303 16.53 -5.76 6.22
N SER A 304 16.04 -5.66 4.98
CA SER A 304 14.89 -6.43 4.52
C SER A 304 15.16 -7.94 4.52
N LEU A 305 16.37 -8.38 4.15
CA LEU A 305 16.76 -9.79 4.17
C LEU A 305 16.90 -10.32 5.60
N LYS A 306 17.48 -9.55 6.52
CA LYS A 306 17.56 -9.91 7.94
C LYS A 306 16.18 -10.12 8.55
N ALA A 307 15.27 -9.18 8.35
CA ALA A 307 13.90 -9.28 8.82
C ALA A 307 13.15 -10.47 8.19
N ASN A 308 13.30 -10.69 6.88
CA ASN A 308 12.68 -11.81 6.18
C ASN A 308 13.17 -13.16 6.72
N ASN A 309 14.47 -13.31 6.98
CA ASN A 309 15.03 -14.54 7.57
C ASN A 309 14.49 -14.77 9.00
N ALA A 310 14.41 -13.72 9.83
CA ALA A 310 13.87 -13.83 11.18
C ALA A 310 12.40 -14.28 11.18
N LEU A 311 11.60 -13.83 10.20
CA LEU A 311 10.23 -14.30 10.03
C LEU A 311 10.15 -15.74 9.51
N LEU A 312 11.05 -16.15 8.61
CA LEU A 312 11.11 -17.53 8.12
C LEU A 312 11.31 -18.55 9.25
N ASP A 313 12.04 -18.16 10.31
CA ASP A 313 12.31 -19.02 11.47
C ASP A 313 11.07 -19.32 12.33
N ILE A 314 10.03 -18.48 12.27
CA ILE A 314 8.88 -18.52 13.20
C ILE A 314 7.52 -18.69 12.51
N CYS A 315 7.48 -18.63 11.18
CA CYS A 315 6.24 -18.63 10.40
C CYS A 315 5.63 -20.02 10.22
N ASP A 316 4.33 -20.04 9.88
CA ASP A 316 3.66 -21.24 9.36
C ASP A 316 4.02 -21.50 7.89
N GLU A 317 3.62 -22.65 7.36
CA GLU A 317 3.95 -23.03 5.98
C GLU A 317 3.32 -22.11 4.91
N GLU A 318 2.16 -21.51 5.17
CA GLU A 318 1.51 -20.59 4.23
C GLU A 318 2.34 -19.30 4.09
N LEU A 319 2.67 -18.67 5.22
CA LEU A 319 3.50 -17.48 5.25
C LEU A 319 4.93 -17.75 4.75
N LYS A 320 5.47 -18.94 5.03
CA LYS A 320 6.79 -19.37 4.56
C LYS A 320 6.90 -19.32 3.03
N MET A 321 5.91 -19.82 2.29
CA MET A 321 5.94 -19.76 0.82
C MET A 321 6.00 -18.31 0.33
N ALA A 322 5.22 -17.43 0.95
CA ALA A 322 5.24 -16.01 0.61
C ALA A 322 6.57 -15.34 0.95
N LEU A 323 7.18 -15.67 2.10
CA LEU A 323 8.48 -15.16 2.51
C LEU A 323 9.61 -15.63 1.61
N LEU A 324 9.59 -16.89 1.15
CA LEU A 324 10.55 -17.40 0.15
C LEU A 324 10.47 -16.63 -1.17
N VAL A 325 9.26 -16.37 -1.68
CA VAL A 325 9.06 -15.54 -2.89
C VAL A 325 9.61 -14.12 -2.68
N GLN A 326 9.44 -13.55 -1.49
CA GLN A 326 10.01 -12.24 -1.16
C GLN A 326 11.53 -12.29 -1.09
N GLN A 327 12.08 -13.31 -0.44
CA GLN A 327 13.53 -13.53 -0.33
C GLN A 327 14.16 -13.62 -1.72
N PHE A 328 13.56 -14.38 -2.65
CA PHE A 328 13.98 -14.43 -4.06
C PHE A 328 14.06 -13.03 -4.68
N ARG A 329 13.00 -12.22 -4.54
CA ARG A 329 12.94 -10.86 -5.11
C ARG A 329 13.99 -9.93 -4.50
N LEU A 330 14.27 -10.07 -3.20
CA LEU A 330 15.29 -9.28 -2.50
C LEU A 330 16.70 -9.69 -2.94
N ARG A 331 17.00 -10.99 -2.99
CA ARG A 331 18.29 -11.54 -3.45
C ARG A 331 18.59 -11.16 -4.89
N LEU A 332 17.62 -11.32 -5.80
CA LEU A 332 17.79 -10.93 -7.19
C LEU A 332 18.10 -9.43 -7.33
N ARG A 333 17.46 -8.57 -6.52
CA ARG A 333 17.77 -7.13 -6.51
C ARG A 333 19.13 -6.83 -5.94
N ARG A 334 19.54 -7.51 -4.87
CA ARG A 334 20.88 -7.35 -4.30
C ARG A 334 21.94 -7.68 -5.35
N ALA A 335 21.76 -8.78 -6.07
CA ALA A 335 22.60 -9.17 -7.19
C ALA A 335 22.62 -8.09 -8.28
N ILE A 336 21.47 -7.55 -8.68
CA ILE A 336 21.39 -6.45 -9.66
C ILE A 336 22.19 -5.23 -9.18
N VAL A 337 22.00 -4.80 -7.92
CA VAL A 337 22.70 -3.64 -7.36
C VAL A 337 24.20 -3.89 -7.37
N LYS A 338 24.67 -5.00 -6.78
CA LYS A 338 26.10 -5.35 -6.71
C LYS A 338 26.76 -5.49 -8.06
N PHE A 339 26.04 -5.98 -9.06
CA PHE A 339 26.52 -6.05 -10.43
C PHE A 339 26.72 -4.67 -11.05
N PHE A 340 25.76 -3.74 -10.89
CA PHE A 340 25.84 -2.43 -11.52
C PHE A 340 26.67 -1.39 -10.73
N SER A 341 26.73 -1.48 -9.40
CA SER A 341 27.46 -0.53 -8.56
C SER A 341 28.95 -0.89 -8.42
N GLU A 342 29.25 -2.17 -8.21
CA GLU A 342 30.58 -2.64 -7.79
C GLU A 342 31.17 -3.69 -8.73
N LEU A 343 30.36 -4.25 -9.64
CA LEU A 343 30.73 -5.43 -10.44
C LEU A 343 31.21 -6.61 -9.57
N ASN A 344 30.63 -6.78 -8.37
CA ASN A 344 30.99 -7.85 -7.45
C ASN A 344 30.37 -9.19 -7.90
N ILE A 345 31.07 -9.90 -8.78
CA ILE A 345 30.60 -11.14 -9.40
C ILE A 345 30.43 -12.29 -8.39
N GLU A 346 31.26 -12.33 -7.35
CA GLU A 346 31.17 -13.36 -6.30
C GLU A 346 29.83 -13.25 -5.56
N GLN A 347 29.52 -12.07 -5.01
CA GLN A 347 28.26 -11.84 -4.31
C GLN A 347 27.05 -12.03 -5.23
N VAL A 348 27.16 -11.63 -6.50
CA VAL A 348 26.13 -11.86 -7.51
C VAL A 348 25.85 -13.35 -7.68
N ASN A 349 26.88 -14.18 -7.87
CA ASN A 349 26.69 -15.62 -8.05
C ASN A 349 26.08 -16.28 -6.79
N GLU A 350 26.52 -15.88 -5.60
CA GLU A 350 25.92 -16.35 -4.34
C GLU A 350 24.42 -16.07 -4.28
N ASP A 351 24.00 -14.85 -4.62
CA ASP A 351 22.58 -14.48 -4.62
C ASP A 351 21.79 -15.25 -5.69
N LEU A 352 22.37 -15.49 -6.87
CA LEU A 352 21.74 -16.28 -7.92
C LEU A 352 21.58 -17.75 -7.49
N ASP A 353 22.55 -18.32 -6.79
CA ASP A 353 22.47 -19.69 -6.28
C ASP A 353 21.40 -19.84 -5.19
N VAL A 354 21.30 -18.85 -4.30
CA VAL A 354 20.18 -18.80 -3.33
C VAL A 354 18.85 -18.70 -4.06
N CYS A 355 18.74 -17.86 -5.10
CA CYS A 355 17.52 -17.78 -5.92
C CYS A 355 17.16 -19.13 -6.56
N ARG A 356 18.14 -19.88 -7.09
CA ARG A 356 17.91 -21.22 -7.65
C ARG A 356 17.38 -22.21 -6.60
N LYS A 357 17.93 -22.19 -5.39
CA LYS A 357 17.45 -23.03 -4.27
C LYS A 357 16.00 -22.70 -3.90
N ILE A 358 15.67 -21.41 -3.79
CA ILE A 358 14.30 -20.97 -3.50
C ILE A 358 13.32 -21.45 -4.58
N LEU A 359 13.70 -21.35 -5.85
CA LEU A 359 12.85 -21.83 -6.96
C LEU A 359 12.59 -23.34 -6.87
N ALA A 360 13.60 -24.13 -6.48
CA ALA A 360 13.43 -25.57 -6.26
C ALA A 360 12.53 -25.86 -5.06
N ASP A 361 12.65 -25.10 -3.97
CA ASP A 361 11.82 -25.28 -2.77
C ASP A 361 10.33 -24.98 -3.00
N LEU A 362 10.04 -24.04 -3.90
CA LEU A 362 8.70 -23.62 -4.30
C LEU A 362 8.08 -24.54 -5.39
N GLU A 363 8.87 -25.40 -6.02
CA GLU A 363 8.40 -26.26 -7.12
C GLU A 363 7.32 -27.23 -6.63
N GLY A 364 6.18 -27.24 -7.34
CA GLY A 364 5.00 -28.04 -6.97
C GLY A 364 4.22 -27.53 -5.74
N LYS A 365 4.63 -26.42 -5.12
CA LYS A 365 3.99 -25.84 -3.91
C LYS A 365 3.46 -24.42 -4.11
N TYR A 366 3.81 -23.79 -5.22
CA TYR A 366 3.45 -22.41 -5.53
C TYR A 366 2.84 -22.30 -6.93
N ASP A 367 2.20 -21.17 -7.22
CA ASP A 367 1.59 -20.91 -8.53
C ASP A 367 2.62 -21.08 -9.67
N GLU A 368 2.30 -21.97 -10.61
CA GLU A 368 3.22 -22.38 -11.68
C GLU A 368 3.57 -21.22 -12.62
N VAL A 369 2.60 -20.31 -12.86
CA VAL A 369 2.78 -19.16 -13.75
C VAL A 369 3.73 -18.15 -13.12
N GLU A 370 3.52 -17.81 -11.84
CA GLU A 370 4.42 -16.95 -11.09
C GLU A 370 5.82 -17.56 -10.94
N LEU A 371 5.90 -18.87 -10.70
CA LEU A 371 7.19 -19.57 -10.60
C LEU A 371 7.94 -19.50 -11.93
N ALA A 372 7.26 -19.68 -13.06
CA ALA A 372 7.85 -19.54 -14.38
C ALA A 372 8.34 -18.10 -14.64
N TYR A 373 7.57 -17.08 -14.24
CA TYR A 373 8.05 -15.70 -14.32
C TYR A 373 9.30 -15.44 -13.46
N MET A 374 9.36 -16.00 -12.25
CA MET A 374 10.54 -15.90 -11.39
C MET A 374 11.76 -16.60 -12.04
N LYS A 375 11.58 -17.79 -12.61
CA LYS A 375 12.63 -18.48 -13.39
C LYS A 375 13.12 -17.60 -14.54
N CYS A 376 12.22 -17.00 -15.32
CA CYS A 376 12.58 -16.08 -16.40
C CYS A 376 13.34 -14.84 -15.90
N ASP A 377 12.90 -14.21 -14.80
CA ASP A 377 13.57 -13.05 -14.20
C ASP A 377 15.02 -13.38 -13.82
N LEU A 378 15.24 -14.55 -13.19
CA LEU A 378 16.56 -15.03 -12.80
C LEU A 378 17.46 -15.28 -14.02
N ILE A 379 16.95 -16.06 -14.99
CA ILE A 379 17.70 -16.49 -16.19
C ILE A 379 18.10 -15.29 -17.04
N LEU A 380 17.19 -14.34 -17.24
CA LEU A 380 17.47 -13.14 -18.03
C LEU A 380 18.52 -12.25 -17.36
N PHE A 381 18.51 -12.15 -16.02
CA PHE A 381 19.54 -11.41 -15.32
C PHE A 381 20.88 -12.14 -15.35
N ASP A 382 20.92 -13.45 -15.08
CA ASP A 382 22.13 -14.27 -15.19
C ASP A 382 22.75 -14.17 -16.59
N SER A 383 21.94 -14.18 -17.66
CA SER A 383 22.41 -13.97 -19.04
C SER A 383 23.19 -12.66 -19.21
N ARG A 384 22.74 -11.57 -18.56
CA ARG A 384 23.46 -10.28 -18.60
C ARG A 384 24.78 -10.35 -17.83
N VAL A 385 24.82 -11.07 -16.71
CA VAL A 385 26.07 -11.34 -15.98
C VAL A 385 27.05 -12.12 -16.86
N LYS A 386 26.60 -13.20 -17.50
CA LYS A 386 27.40 -14.00 -18.44
C LYS A 386 27.92 -13.17 -19.61
N ASN A 387 27.11 -12.28 -20.17
CA ASN A 387 27.56 -11.34 -21.21
C ASN A 387 28.72 -10.46 -20.75
N SER A 388 28.64 -9.86 -19.55
CA SER A 388 29.73 -9.05 -19.00
C SER A 388 31.02 -9.86 -18.78
N LEU A 389 30.88 -11.15 -18.46
CA LEU A 389 32.01 -12.09 -18.35
C LEU A 389 32.47 -12.67 -19.70
N ARG A 390 31.88 -12.24 -20.82
CA ARG A 390 32.10 -12.78 -22.17
C ARG A 390 31.81 -14.27 -22.32
N GLN A 391 30.97 -14.83 -21.45
CA GLN A 391 30.47 -16.20 -21.51
C GLN A 391 29.22 -16.26 -22.41
N PHE A 392 29.40 -15.92 -23.69
CA PHE A 392 28.28 -15.71 -24.61
C PHE A 392 27.48 -16.99 -24.91
N ASP A 393 28.13 -18.15 -25.05
CA ASP A 393 27.41 -19.40 -25.26
C ASP A 393 26.47 -19.73 -24.09
N GLN A 394 26.91 -19.53 -22.84
CA GLN A 394 26.05 -19.73 -21.67
C GLN A 394 24.89 -18.74 -21.64
N SER A 395 25.12 -17.49 -22.04
CA SER A 395 24.06 -16.48 -22.17
C SER A 395 23.01 -16.88 -23.22
N LEU A 396 23.44 -17.48 -24.33
CA LEU A 396 22.54 -17.98 -25.36
C LEU A 396 21.76 -19.22 -24.89
N ILE A 397 22.38 -20.15 -24.15
CA ILE A 397 21.68 -21.27 -23.51
C ILE A 397 20.59 -20.76 -22.57
N ASN A 398 20.91 -19.77 -21.73
CA ASN A 398 19.94 -19.15 -20.84
C ASN A 398 18.75 -18.54 -21.62
N LEU A 399 18.98 -17.94 -22.79
CA LEU A 399 17.88 -17.44 -23.64
C LEU A 399 17.01 -18.57 -24.23
N THR A 400 17.60 -19.71 -24.57
CA THR A 400 16.85 -20.91 -24.98
C THR A 400 15.99 -21.46 -23.83
N ASP A 401 16.52 -21.46 -22.60
CA ASP A 401 15.73 -21.84 -21.41
C ASP A 401 14.59 -20.87 -21.18
N PHE A 402 14.82 -19.56 -21.33
CA PHE A 402 13.77 -18.53 -21.26
C PHE A 402 12.65 -18.79 -22.28
N ILE A 403 13.00 -19.05 -23.55
CA ILE A 403 12.05 -19.40 -24.63
C ILE A 403 11.21 -20.62 -24.22
N SER A 404 11.87 -21.67 -23.73
CA SER A 404 11.22 -22.92 -23.35
C SER A 404 10.24 -22.73 -22.19
N ILE A 405 10.66 -22.01 -21.15
CA ILE A 405 9.82 -21.75 -19.97
C ILE A 405 8.61 -20.90 -20.35
N ILE A 406 8.81 -19.78 -21.04
CA ILE A 406 7.70 -18.86 -21.36
C ILE A 406 6.74 -19.47 -22.40
N GLY A 407 7.25 -20.29 -23.31
CA GLY A 407 6.45 -20.94 -24.36
C GLY A 407 5.52 -22.05 -23.85
N ILE A 408 5.76 -22.60 -22.65
CA ILE A 408 4.89 -23.63 -22.05
C ILE A 408 3.67 -22.99 -21.36
N ILE A 409 3.75 -21.73 -20.96
CA ILE A 409 2.65 -21.07 -20.24
C ILE A 409 1.49 -20.78 -21.21
N PRO A 410 0.26 -21.21 -20.90
CA PRO A 410 -0.90 -20.90 -21.74
C PRO A 410 -1.09 -19.38 -21.89
N THR A 411 -1.30 -18.92 -23.12
CA THR A 411 -1.35 -17.48 -23.45
C THR A 411 -2.41 -16.70 -22.68
N GLU A 412 -3.51 -17.34 -22.34
CA GLU A 412 -4.63 -16.79 -21.57
C GLU A 412 -4.32 -16.59 -20.08
N LYS A 413 -3.27 -17.25 -19.57
CA LYS A 413 -2.78 -17.07 -18.19
C LYS A 413 -1.69 -16.00 -18.08
N LEU A 414 -1.20 -15.47 -19.21
CA LEU A 414 -0.10 -14.53 -19.23
C LEU A 414 -0.57 -13.08 -19.03
N ASP A 415 0.12 -12.36 -18.15
CA ASP A 415 0.05 -10.90 -18.07
C ASP A 415 0.84 -10.31 -19.24
N THR A 416 0.13 -9.66 -20.18
CA THR A 416 0.70 -9.08 -21.40
C THR A 416 1.75 -8.02 -21.12
N THR A 417 1.58 -7.23 -20.06
CA THR A 417 2.54 -6.18 -19.68
C THR A 417 3.82 -6.81 -19.16
N ARG A 418 3.70 -7.79 -18.26
CA ARG A 418 4.87 -8.49 -17.69
C ARG A 418 5.64 -9.28 -18.74
N VAL A 419 4.93 -9.93 -19.67
CA VAL A 419 5.54 -10.66 -20.79
C VAL A 419 6.27 -9.71 -21.73
N GLN A 420 5.69 -8.57 -22.07
CA GLN A 420 6.38 -7.55 -22.88
C GLN A 420 7.68 -7.10 -22.21
N GLU A 421 7.66 -6.83 -20.89
CA GLU A 421 8.87 -6.47 -20.13
C GLU A 421 9.94 -7.59 -20.12
N LEU A 422 9.54 -8.86 -20.13
CA LEU A 422 10.45 -9.99 -20.22
C LEU A 422 11.11 -10.08 -21.61
N PHE A 423 10.33 -9.94 -22.69
CA PHE A 423 10.88 -9.92 -24.05
C PHE A 423 11.81 -8.73 -24.26
N ASP A 424 11.47 -7.53 -23.79
CA ASP A 424 12.35 -6.37 -23.88
C ASP A 424 13.70 -6.62 -23.20
N ARG A 425 13.69 -7.32 -22.05
CA ARG A 425 14.91 -7.75 -21.36
C ARG A 425 15.67 -8.83 -22.14
N ALA A 426 14.99 -9.81 -22.74
CA ALA A 426 15.62 -10.83 -23.60
C ALA A 426 16.30 -10.21 -24.83
N PHE A 427 15.64 -9.30 -25.54
CA PHE A 427 16.25 -8.57 -26.66
C PHE A 427 17.41 -7.69 -26.21
N LYS A 428 17.35 -7.12 -24.99
CA LYS A 428 18.47 -6.39 -24.40
C LYS A 428 19.69 -7.30 -24.17
N VAL A 429 19.51 -8.55 -23.74
CA VAL A 429 20.60 -9.54 -23.63
C VAL A 429 21.29 -9.74 -25.00
N LEU A 430 20.53 -9.98 -26.06
CA LEU A 430 21.07 -10.15 -27.42
C LEU A 430 21.81 -8.90 -27.90
N ARG A 431 21.26 -7.71 -27.62
CA ARG A 431 21.88 -6.43 -27.94
C ARG A 431 23.20 -6.25 -27.19
N ASP A 432 23.25 -6.61 -25.91
CA ASP A 432 24.46 -6.52 -25.09
C ASP A 432 25.59 -7.37 -25.70
N ILE A 433 25.30 -8.61 -26.17
CA ILE A 433 26.28 -9.45 -26.90
C ILE A 433 26.82 -8.71 -28.13
N ARG A 434 25.93 -8.20 -29.00
CA ARG A 434 26.33 -7.47 -30.22
C ARG A 434 27.23 -6.29 -29.92
N VAL A 435 26.92 -5.53 -28.87
CA VAL A 435 27.69 -4.35 -28.44
C VAL A 435 29.09 -4.78 -27.98
N LEU A 436 29.17 -5.84 -27.17
CA LEU A 436 30.43 -6.34 -26.61
C LEU A 436 31.33 -7.02 -27.67
N THR A 437 30.77 -7.47 -28.79
CA THR A 437 31.49 -8.17 -29.87
C THR A 437 31.66 -7.37 -31.16
N ARG A 438 31.30 -6.06 -31.19
CA ARG A 438 31.12 -5.17 -32.38
C ARG A 438 32.14 -5.28 -33.55
N ARG A 439 33.33 -5.86 -33.37
CA ARG A 439 34.36 -6.02 -34.42
C ARG A 439 35.01 -7.42 -34.49
N LYS A 440 34.62 -8.37 -33.64
CA LYS A 440 35.25 -9.70 -33.50
C LYS A 440 34.24 -10.81 -33.18
N MET A 441 33.00 -10.68 -33.67
CA MET A 441 32.00 -11.73 -33.45
C MET A 441 32.33 -12.93 -34.35
N ASP A 442 32.61 -14.06 -33.73
CA ASP A 442 32.83 -15.33 -34.42
C ASP A 442 31.60 -15.73 -35.27
N PRO A 443 31.77 -16.30 -36.48
CA PRO A 443 30.66 -16.69 -37.34
C PRO A 443 29.67 -17.67 -36.69
N GLU A 444 30.14 -18.60 -35.86
CA GLU A 444 29.29 -19.56 -35.15
C GLU A 444 28.41 -18.85 -34.12
N LEU A 445 29.02 -17.97 -33.32
CA LEU A 445 28.29 -17.15 -32.36
C LEU A 445 27.26 -16.25 -33.07
N LYS A 446 27.60 -15.70 -34.23
CA LYS A 446 26.70 -14.89 -35.04
C LYS A 446 25.50 -15.69 -35.56
N ALA A 447 25.71 -16.95 -35.95
CA ALA A 447 24.64 -17.84 -36.38
C ALA A 447 23.69 -18.16 -35.22
N LYS A 448 24.21 -18.67 -34.09
CA LYS A 448 23.42 -18.97 -32.88
C LYS A 448 22.59 -17.76 -32.41
N LEU A 449 23.20 -16.57 -32.43
CA LEU A 449 22.53 -15.33 -32.03
C LEU A 449 21.35 -14.98 -32.94
N LYS A 450 21.49 -15.20 -34.26
CA LYS A 450 20.43 -14.95 -35.24
C LYS A 450 19.28 -15.94 -35.07
N ASP A 451 19.60 -17.20 -34.80
CA ASP A 451 18.60 -18.26 -34.61
C ASP A 451 17.74 -17.96 -33.37
N ILE A 452 18.38 -17.68 -32.23
CA ILE A 452 17.68 -17.29 -30.98
C ILE A 452 16.87 -16.00 -31.16
N GLU A 453 17.39 -15.00 -31.87
CA GLU A 453 16.59 -13.78 -32.14
C GLU A 453 15.33 -14.09 -32.96
N SER A 454 15.44 -14.99 -33.95
CA SER A 454 14.30 -15.41 -34.76
C SER A 454 13.26 -16.14 -33.91
N GLU A 455 13.68 -17.07 -33.07
CA GLU A 455 12.79 -17.79 -32.14
C GLU A 455 12.09 -16.83 -31.16
N LEU A 456 12.85 -15.90 -30.56
CA LEU A 456 12.27 -14.87 -29.66
C LEU A 456 11.21 -14.02 -30.37
N ARG A 457 11.47 -13.56 -31.60
CA ARG A 457 10.52 -12.75 -32.38
C ARG A 457 9.26 -13.54 -32.72
N ASN A 458 9.41 -14.80 -33.10
CA ASN A 458 8.28 -15.68 -33.42
C ASN A 458 7.43 -15.95 -32.18
N LEU A 459 8.07 -16.27 -31.05
CA LEU A 459 7.38 -16.52 -29.79
C LEU A 459 6.68 -15.25 -29.29
N GLN A 460 7.36 -14.10 -29.27
CA GLN A 460 6.76 -12.82 -28.90
C GLN A 460 5.53 -12.52 -29.76
N ALA A 461 5.63 -12.71 -31.08
CA ALA A 461 4.51 -12.51 -31.99
C ALA A 461 3.35 -13.46 -31.69
N SER A 462 3.63 -14.74 -31.38
CA SER A 462 2.58 -15.71 -31.05
C SER A 462 1.85 -15.40 -29.74
N ILE A 463 2.54 -14.81 -28.76
CA ILE A 463 1.98 -14.50 -27.45
C ILE A 463 1.26 -13.14 -27.45
N LEU A 464 1.84 -12.12 -28.09
CA LEU A 464 1.37 -10.74 -28.01
C LEU A 464 0.48 -10.29 -29.18
N LYS A 465 0.42 -11.04 -30.30
CA LYS A 465 -0.61 -10.81 -31.32
C LYS A 465 -1.90 -11.55 -30.92
N LYS A 466 -2.62 -10.97 -29.96
CA LYS A 466 -4.07 -11.14 -29.82
C LYS A 466 -4.74 -9.81 -30.10
#